data_AF-A0A9N7MSF1-F1
#
_entry.id   AF-A0A9N7MSF1-F1
#
_cell.length_a   1.000
_cell.length_b   1.000
_cell.length_c   1.000
_cell.angle_alpha   90.00
_cell.angle_beta   90.00
_cell.angle_gamma   90.00
#
_symmetry.space_group_name_H-M   'P 1'
#
loop_
_entity.id
_entity.type
_entity.pdbx_description
1 polymer ?
#
loop_
_entity_poly.entity_id
_entity_poly.type
_entity_poly.pdbx_seq_one_letter_code
_entity_poly.pdbx_strand_id
1 'polypeptide(L)'
;MAATSARVEIEKMSIEQVRGVKEQADLEVNVFQDSLNNIRTATARLELASPALHDLSLRPHGKKMLMPLTASLYVPGLLDDAEKVLVDVGTGYFIEAGKAHSAYPH
;
A
#
# COMPACT_ATOMS: atom_id res chain seq x y z
N MET A 1 25.34 -17.80 10.39
CA MET A 1 26.23 -18.82 9.78
C MET A 1 25.90 -19.15 8.32
N ALA A 2 24.86 -18.55 7.68
CA ALA A 2 24.52 -18.84 6.28
C ALA A 2 25.45 -18.18 5.23
N ALA A 3 26.03 -17.01 5.52
CA ALA A 3 26.83 -16.27 4.55
C ALA A 3 28.19 -16.91 4.21
N THR A 4 28.76 -17.71 5.11
CA THR A 4 30.08 -18.34 4.90
C THR A 4 30.00 -19.57 4.00
N SER A 5 28.88 -20.30 4.02
CA SER A 5 28.68 -21.49 3.16
C SER A 5 28.49 -21.10 1.70
N ALA A 6 27.70 -20.05 1.43
CA ALA A 6 27.48 -19.55 0.07
C ALA A 6 28.77 -19.07 -0.61
N ARG A 7 29.72 -18.49 0.15
CA ARG A 7 31.02 -18.05 -0.39
C ARG A 7 31.89 -19.23 -0.85
N VAL A 8 31.94 -20.31 -0.07
CA VAL A 8 32.75 -21.51 -0.38
C VAL A 8 32.18 -22.29 -1.57
N GLU A 9 30.88 -22.18 -1.84
CA GLU A 9 30.23 -22.78 -3.00
C GLU A 9 30.55 -22.01 -4.29
N ILE A 10 30.58 -20.67 -4.26
CA ILE A 10 30.86 -19.82 -5.43
C ILE A 10 32.31 -20.01 -5.95
N GLU A 11 33.29 -20.17 -5.06
CA GLU A 11 34.70 -20.37 -5.46
C GLU A 11 34.96 -21.69 -6.21
N LYS A 12 34.01 -22.65 -6.11
CA LYS A 12 34.09 -23.96 -6.78
C LYS A 12 33.27 -24.04 -8.07
N MET A 13 32.54 -22.97 -8.41
CA MET A 13 31.66 -22.92 -9.59
C MET A 13 32.44 -22.53 -10.86
N SER A 14 31.98 -23.02 -12.01
CA SER A 14 32.47 -22.53 -13.31
C SER A 14 31.97 -21.10 -13.57
N ILE A 15 32.65 -20.39 -14.48
CA ILE A 15 32.29 -19.02 -14.87
C ILE A 15 30.84 -18.92 -15.39
N GLU A 16 30.38 -19.94 -16.12
CA GLU A 16 29.00 -20.02 -16.62
C GLU A 16 27.99 -20.14 -15.47
N GLN A 17 28.30 -20.95 -14.46
CA GLN A 17 27.44 -21.13 -13.29
C GLN A 17 27.39 -19.85 -12.44
N VAL A 18 28.53 -19.18 -12.23
CA VAL A 18 28.59 -17.89 -11.53
C VAL A 18 27.79 -16.82 -12.26
N ARG A 19 27.85 -16.81 -13.60
CA ARG A 19 27.03 -15.90 -14.42
C ARG A 19 25.53 -16.15 -14.23
N GLY A 20 25.11 -17.41 -14.16
CA GLY A 20 23.71 -17.76 -13.86
C GLY A 20 23.25 -17.26 -12.49
N VAL A 21 24.10 -17.41 -11.46
CA VAL A 21 23.82 -16.88 -10.11
C VAL A 21 23.70 -15.35 -10.12
N LYS A 22 24.57 -14.65 -10.86
CA LYS A 22 24.48 -13.19 -11.02
C LYS A 22 23.14 -12.79 -11.66
N GLU A 23 22.78 -13.41 -12.78
CA GLU A 23 21.52 -13.09 -13.48
C GLU A 23 20.30 -13.34 -12.58
N GLN A 24 20.31 -14.41 -11.78
CA GLN A 24 19.27 -14.66 -10.78
C GLN A 24 19.24 -13.59 -9.68
N ALA A 25 20.39 -13.23 -9.12
CA ALA A 25 20.46 -12.21 -8.08
C ALA A 25 19.97 -10.84 -8.60
N ASP A 26 20.31 -10.48 -9.83
CA ASP A 26 19.83 -9.25 -10.47
C ASP A 26 18.30 -9.26 -10.61
N LEU A 27 17.69 -10.39 -10.98
CA LEU A 27 16.23 -10.54 -11.03
C LEU A 27 15.58 -10.40 -9.65
N GLU A 28 16.13 -11.05 -8.62
CA GLU A 28 15.61 -10.97 -7.25
C GLU A 28 15.68 -9.53 -6.71
N VAL A 29 16.77 -8.81 -6.98
CA VAL A 29 16.91 -7.40 -6.59
C VAL A 29 15.82 -6.53 -7.24
N ASN A 30 15.53 -6.73 -8.52
CA ASN A 30 14.46 -6.00 -9.21
C ASN A 30 13.09 -6.27 -8.55
N VAL A 31 12.78 -7.54 -8.26
CA VAL A 31 11.53 -7.90 -7.58
C VAL A 31 11.42 -7.25 -6.19
N PHE A 32 12.52 -7.19 -5.44
CA PHE A 32 12.52 -6.51 -4.14
C PHE A 32 12.34 -5.00 -4.26
N GLN A 33 12.93 -4.36 -5.27
CA GLN A 33 12.73 -2.93 -5.53
C GLN A 33 11.27 -2.61 -5.89
N ASP A 34 10.65 -3.40 -6.75
CA ASP A 34 9.24 -3.23 -7.11
C ASP A 34 8.34 -3.45 -5.90
N SER A 35 8.58 -4.50 -5.12
CA SER A 35 7.83 -4.79 -3.90
C SER A 35 7.93 -3.64 -2.89
N LEU A 36 9.14 -3.10 -2.71
CA LEU A 36 9.38 -1.98 -1.80
C LEU A 36 8.70 -0.69 -2.26
N ASN A 37 8.67 -0.42 -3.57
CA ASN A 37 7.95 0.72 -4.14
C ASN A 37 6.42 0.58 -3.95
N ASN A 38 5.89 -0.62 -4.12
CA ASN A 38 4.47 -0.92 -3.87
C ASN A 38 4.10 -0.69 -2.40
N ILE A 39 4.91 -1.20 -1.47
CA ILE A 39 4.69 -1.01 -0.03
C ILE A 39 4.74 0.48 0.32
N ARG A 40 5.76 1.22 -0.14
CA ARG A 40 5.87 2.66 0.12
C ARG A 40 4.66 3.44 -0.38
N THR A 41 4.16 3.10 -1.57
CA THR A 41 2.97 3.74 -2.15
C THR A 41 1.73 3.45 -1.31
N ALA A 42 1.55 2.21 -0.83
CA ALA A 42 0.46 1.85 0.05
C ALA A 42 0.56 2.57 1.42
N THR A 43 1.75 2.60 2.03
CA THR A 43 2.00 3.32 3.29
C THR A 43 1.65 4.80 3.16
N ALA A 44 2.10 5.48 2.09
CA ALA A 44 1.79 6.88 1.87
C ALA A 44 0.27 7.14 1.77
N ARG A 45 -0.49 6.24 1.12
CA ARG A 45 -1.95 6.34 1.05
C ARG A 45 -2.60 6.19 2.43
N LEU A 46 -2.13 5.26 3.25
CA LEU A 46 -2.63 5.05 4.61
C LEU A 46 -2.32 6.23 5.53
N GLU A 47 -1.11 6.78 5.43
CA GLU A 47 -0.69 7.98 6.18
C GLU A 47 -1.56 9.20 5.84
N LEU A 48 -1.98 9.35 4.58
CA LEU A 48 -2.91 10.41 4.15
C LEU A 48 -4.36 10.12 4.56
N ALA A 49 -4.77 8.85 4.56
CA ALA A 49 -6.14 8.45 4.90
C ALA A 49 -6.45 8.68 6.39
N SER A 50 -5.50 8.41 7.29
CA SER A 50 -5.70 8.56 8.74
C SER A 50 -6.18 9.97 9.17
N PRO A 51 -5.49 11.08 8.83
CA PRO A 51 -5.96 12.42 9.17
C PRO A 51 -7.25 12.80 8.42
N ALA A 52 -7.46 12.30 7.20
CA ALA A 52 -8.69 12.55 6.45
C ALA A 52 -9.91 11.88 7.11
N LEU A 53 -9.76 10.66 7.63
CA LEU A 53 -10.78 9.96 8.40
C LEU A 53 -11.07 10.67 9.72
N HIS A 54 -10.04 11.16 10.39
CA HIS A 54 -10.22 11.98 11.58
C HIS A 54 -10.99 13.27 11.27
N ASP A 55 -10.63 14.01 10.22
CA ASP A 55 -11.37 15.22 9.82
C ASP A 55 -12.83 14.91 9.42
N LEU A 56 -13.05 13.82 8.67
CA LEU A 56 -14.40 13.35 8.35
C LEU A 56 -15.21 13.06 9.62
N SER A 57 -14.56 12.48 10.63
CA SER A 57 -15.21 12.09 11.88
C SER A 57 -15.79 13.24 12.69
N LEU A 58 -15.25 14.45 12.51
CA LEU A 58 -15.67 15.67 13.20
C LEU A 58 -16.79 16.41 12.46
N ARG A 59 -17.13 15.97 11.23
CA ARG A 59 -18.14 16.63 10.41
C ARG A 59 -19.54 16.15 10.80
N PRO A 60 -20.50 17.07 10.96
CA PRO A 60 -21.88 16.69 11.28
C PRO A 60 -22.59 16.06 10.08
N HIS A 61 -23.63 15.29 10.37
CA HIS A 61 -24.60 14.81 9.37
C HIS A 61 -25.15 15.99 8.56
N GLY A 62 -25.32 15.79 7.25
CA GLY A 62 -25.84 16.79 6.32
C GLY A 62 -24.86 17.91 5.97
N LYS A 63 -23.57 17.78 6.30
CA LYS A 63 -22.57 18.80 5.95
C LYS A 63 -22.43 18.93 4.44
N LYS A 64 -22.61 20.15 3.90
CA LYS A 64 -22.31 20.47 2.50
C LYS A 64 -20.82 20.36 2.23
N MET A 65 -20.44 19.62 1.19
CA MET A 65 -19.06 19.46 0.74
C MET A 65 -18.97 19.29 -0.78
N LEU A 66 -17.78 19.50 -1.32
CA LEU A 66 -17.48 19.29 -2.74
C LEU A 66 -16.91 17.88 -2.91
N MET A 67 -17.55 17.08 -3.75
CA MET A 67 -17.11 15.73 -4.09
C MET A 67 -16.40 15.75 -5.45
N PRO A 68 -15.20 15.15 -5.58
CA PRO A 68 -14.53 15.05 -6.86
C PRO A 68 -15.28 14.05 -7.75
N LEU A 69 -15.69 14.48 -8.95
CA LEU A 69 -16.24 13.60 -9.98
C LEU A 69 -15.13 13.15 -10.95
N THR A 70 -14.18 14.04 -11.23
CA THR A 70 -12.95 13.78 -11.98
C THR A 70 -11.81 14.59 -11.36
N ALA A 71 -10.59 14.46 -11.90
CA ALA A 71 -9.43 15.23 -11.43
C ALA A 71 -9.58 16.76 -11.54
N SER A 72 -10.55 17.27 -12.31
CA SER A 72 -10.73 18.72 -12.53
C SER A 72 -12.18 19.20 -12.33
N LEU A 73 -13.08 18.32 -11.90
CA LEU A 73 -14.50 18.66 -11.72
C LEU A 73 -14.97 18.23 -10.33
N TYR A 74 -15.59 19.18 -9.63
CA TYR A 74 -16.18 18.98 -8.31
C TYR A 74 -17.67 19.32 -8.35
N VAL A 75 -18.47 18.52 -7.66
CA VAL A 75 -19.91 18.72 -7.53
C VAL A 75 -20.30 18.91 -6.06
N PRO A 76 -21.26 19.79 -5.76
CA PRO A 76 -21.77 19.94 -4.40
C PRO A 76 -22.56 18.69 -3.99
N GLY A 77 -22.32 18.21 -2.77
CA GLY A 77 -23.01 17.10 -2.14
C GLY A 77 -23.22 17.33 -0.64
N LEU A 78 -23.98 16.43 -0.02
CA LEU A 78 -24.21 16.40 1.42
C LEU A 78 -23.58 15.13 1.99
N LEU A 79 -22.85 15.27 3.10
CA LEU A 79 -22.37 14.13 3.87
C LEU A 79 -23.56 13.48 4.58
N ASP A 80 -23.85 12.22 4.24
CA ASP A 80 -24.87 11.44 4.93
C ASP A 80 -24.28 10.87 6.23
N ASP A 81 -23.61 9.71 6.17
CA ASP A 81 -23.05 9.07 7.35
C ASP A 81 -21.52 9.22 7.43
N ALA A 82 -21.03 9.88 8.47
CA ALA A 82 -19.60 10.03 8.75
C ALA A 82 -19.01 8.85 9.55
N GLU A 83 -19.85 7.92 10.02
CA GLU A 83 -19.45 6.77 10.82
C GLU A 83 -19.07 5.54 9.98
N LYS A 84 -19.53 5.52 8.72
CA LYS A 84 -19.34 4.41 7.78
C LYS A 84 -18.39 4.79 6.68
N VAL A 85 -17.37 3.96 6.50
CA VAL A 85 -16.35 4.16 5.46
C VAL A 85 -16.15 2.86 4.69
N LEU A 86 -15.78 3.00 3.42
CA LEU A 86 -15.37 1.87 2.59
C LEU A 86 -13.85 1.73 2.67
N VAL A 87 -13.40 0.53 3.01
CA VAL A 87 -11.98 0.16 3.05
C VAL A 87 -11.69 -0.75 1.86
N ASP A 88 -10.76 -0.33 1.01
CA ASP A 88 -10.21 -1.15 -0.07
C ASP A 88 -9.29 -2.23 0.51
N VAL A 89 -9.62 -3.50 0.27
CA VAL A 89 -8.81 -4.65 0.72
C VAL A 89 -8.02 -5.30 -0.43
N GLY A 90 -8.04 -4.70 -1.62
CA GLY A 90 -7.41 -5.21 -2.82
C GLY A 90 -8.34 -6.02 -3.72
N THR A 91 -7.82 -6.41 -4.89
CA THR A 91 -8.49 -7.22 -5.93
C THR A 91 -9.88 -6.70 -6.38
N GLY A 92 -10.20 -5.43 -6.11
CA GLY A 92 -11.48 -4.81 -6.46
C GLY A 92 -12.58 -4.99 -5.40
N TYR A 93 -12.24 -5.47 -4.20
CA TYR A 93 -13.17 -5.64 -3.10
C TYR A 93 -13.06 -4.51 -2.07
N PHE A 94 -14.22 -4.10 -1.56
CA PHE A 94 -14.35 -3.08 -0.54
C PHE A 94 -15.20 -3.62 0.62
N ILE A 95 -14.80 -3.29 1.84
CA ILE A 95 -15.53 -3.63 3.06
C ILE A 95 -16.08 -2.35 3.67
N GLU A 96 -17.36 -2.34 4.04
CA GLU A 96 -17.92 -1.27 4.87
C GLU A 96 -17.47 -1.48 6.33
N ALA A 97 -16.77 -0.49 6.88
CA ALA A 97 -16.26 -0.50 8.25
C ALA A 97 -16.82 0.69 9.03
N GLY A 98 -17.17 0.47 10.29
CA GLY A 98 -17.49 1.52 11.24
C GLY A 98 -16.21 2.15 11.84
N LYS A 99 -16.30 3.38 12.36
CA LYS A 99 -15.16 4.09 13.00
C LYS A 99 -14.37 3.26 14.03
N ALA A 100 -15.02 2.35 14.76
CA ALA A 100 -14.37 1.48 15.75
C ALA A 100 -13.42 0.43 15.13
N HIS A 101 -13.66 0.02 13.88
CA HIS A 101 -12.86 -1.00 13.19
C HIS A 101 -11.72 -0.39 12.37
N SER A 102 -11.88 0.83 11.86
CA SER A 102 -10.85 1.51 11.04
C SER A 102 -9.65 2.04 11.82
N ALA A 103 -9.72 2.11 13.16
CA ALA A 103 -8.67 2.66 14.02
C ALA A 103 -7.68 1.60 14.55
N TYR A 104 -7.92 0.31 14.30
CA TYR A 104 -7.04 -0.78 14.73
C TYR A 104 -6.41 -1.46 13.52
N PRO A 105 -5.11 -1.25 13.26
CA PRO A 105 -4.37 -2.09 12.33
C PRO A 105 -4.20 -3.49 12.98
N HIS A 106 -4.59 -4.54 12.25
CA HIS A 106 -4.06 -5.89 12.49
C HIS A 106 -2.66 -6.01 11.88
#